data_AF-A0A6C0D6Q8-F1
#
_entry.id   AF-A0A6C0D6Q8-F1
#
_cell.length_a   1.000
_cell.length_b   1.000
_cell.length_c   1.000
_cell.angle_alpha   90.00
_cell.angle_beta   90.00
_cell.angle_gamma   90.00
#
_symmetry.space_group_name_H-M   'P 1'
#
loop_
_entity.id
_entity.type
_entity.pdbx_description
1 polymer ?
#
loop_
_entity_poly.entity_id
_entity_poly.type
_entity_poly.pdbx_seq_one_letter_code
_entity_poly.pdbx_strand_id
1 'polypeptide(L)'
;MRHKRFAFIRKNAKVVIPALILIIIIFSVINHNQAQSLEGYSNLTTIDDLKKTINVNSVNNSLDYTIAQAPDLGRGERGLFAKKNYKKDDVIEVCPTLKMNSSSVDKNNVLHTYFFTPNNKTTNDSLLALGYCGLINHSDTKKNCSWIVSPDDNYITMYATKDIASGEEFFTNYGENYWAYNKTNKV
;
A
#
# COMPACT_ATOMS: atom_id res chain seq x y z
N MET A 1 -10.45 39.68 48.34
CA MET A 1 -9.91 40.82 47.57
C MET A 1 -10.03 40.52 46.08
N ARG A 2 -10.65 41.43 45.34
CA ARG A 2 -10.76 41.43 43.86
C ARG A 2 -9.36 41.51 43.22
N HIS A 3 -9.18 40.99 42.01
CA HIS A 3 -8.75 41.76 40.83
C HIS A 3 -9.17 41.03 39.54
N LYS A 4 -9.57 41.83 38.54
CA LYS A 4 -10.30 41.47 37.31
C LYS A 4 -9.36 41.24 36.12
N ARG A 5 -9.80 40.33 35.23
CA ARG A 5 -9.78 40.33 33.73
C ARG A 5 -8.44 40.45 32.99
N PHE A 6 -8.22 39.57 32.02
CA PHE A 6 -8.35 39.85 30.56
C PHE A 6 -8.46 38.52 29.79
N ALA A 7 -9.34 38.46 28.80
CA ALA A 7 -9.44 37.36 27.85
C ALA A 7 -8.67 37.71 26.57
N PHE A 8 -7.93 36.76 26.01
CA PHE A 8 -7.58 36.74 24.59
C PHE A 8 -7.55 35.30 24.09
N ILE A 9 -8.39 34.99 23.12
CA ILE A 9 -8.44 33.71 22.42
C ILE A 9 -7.34 33.74 21.34
N ARG A 10 -6.42 32.77 21.33
CA ARG A 10 -5.68 32.38 20.12
C ARG A 10 -5.55 30.86 20.06
N LYS A 11 -6.02 30.30 18.93
CA LYS A 11 -5.88 28.90 18.53
C LYS A 11 -4.40 28.52 18.49
N ASN A 12 -4.00 27.48 19.20
CA ASN A 12 -2.70 26.84 18.99
C ASN A 12 -2.78 25.95 17.75
N ALA A 13 -2.50 26.53 16.58
CA ALA A 13 -2.06 25.79 15.42
C ALA A 13 -0.62 25.34 15.67
N LYS A 14 -0.38 24.02 15.80
CA LYS A 14 0.98 23.49 15.71
C LYS A 14 1.39 23.58 14.24
N VAL A 15 2.37 24.44 13.98
CA VAL A 15 2.97 24.72 12.67
C VAL A 15 3.59 23.42 12.15
N VAL A 16 2.98 22.84 11.12
CA VAL A 16 3.64 21.84 10.26
C VAL A 16 4.49 22.64 9.30
N ILE A 17 5.81 22.63 9.49
CA ILE A 17 6.75 23.14 8.48
C ILE A 17 6.72 22.11 7.34
N PRO A 18 6.19 22.43 6.15
CA PRO A 18 6.14 21.45 5.07
C PRO A 18 7.57 21.13 4.63
N ALA A 19 7.83 19.85 4.37
CA ALA A 19 9.13 19.27 4.01
C ALA A 19 9.87 20.00 2.86
N LEU A 20 9.19 20.87 2.12
CA LEU A 20 9.77 21.73 1.09
C LEU A 20 10.82 22.72 1.63
N ILE A 21 10.63 23.25 2.85
CA ILE A 21 11.58 24.20 3.45
C ILE A 21 12.88 23.48 3.88
N LEU A 22 12.79 22.22 4.28
CA LEU A 22 13.97 21.42 4.66
C LEU A 22 14.83 21.06 3.44
N ILE A 23 14.19 20.79 2.29
CA ILE A 23 14.89 20.52 1.01
C ILE A 23 15.60 21.79 0.50
N ILE A 24 15.01 22.97 0.69
CA ILE A 24 15.60 24.26 0.31
C ILE A 24 16.84 24.58 1.17
N ILE A 25 16.81 24.24 2.47
CA ILE A 25 17.96 24.44 3.37
C ILE A 25 19.10 23.46 3.01
N ILE A 26 18.79 22.21 2.66
CA ILE A 26 19.80 21.21 2.25
C ILE A 26 20.47 21.61 0.94
N PHE A 27 19.74 22.16 -0.03
CA PHE A 27 20.31 22.68 -1.28
C PHE A 27 21.16 23.95 -1.10
N SER A 28 20.77 24.83 -0.17
CA SER A 28 21.51 26.06 0.17
C SER A 28 22.89 25.77 0.81
N VAL A 29 23.01 24.66 1.54
CA VAL A 29 24.26 24.26 2.22
C VAL A 29 25.25 23.55 1.28
N ILE A 30 24.79 22.99 0.15
CA ILE A 30 25.63 22.18 -0.76
C ILE A 30 26.24 23.00 -1.91
N ASN A 31 25.59 24.08 -2.35
CA ASN A 31 26.05 24.85 -3.52
C ASN A 31 26.42 26.29 -3.16
N HIS A 32 27.55 26.46 -2.49
CA HIS A 32 28.13 27.78 -2.25
C HIS A 32 28.89 28.29 -3.50
N ASN A 33 28.21 28.42 -4.64
CA ASN A 33 28.53 29.32 -5.76
C ASN A 33 27.64 29.00 -6.98
N GLN A 34 27.11 30.05 -7.60
CA GLN A 34 26.20 30.07 -8.76
C GLN A 34 24.70 30.01 -8.39
N ALA A 35 24.13 31.18 -8.09
CA ALA A 35 22.70 31.42 -8.16
C ALA A 35 22.28 31.46 -9.64
N GLN A 36 21.79 30.34 -10.18
CA GLN A 36 21.05 30.35 -11.44
C GLN A 36 19.61 30.80 -11.18
N SER A 37 19.12 31.70 -12.02
CA SER A 37 17.79 32.31 -11.98
C SER A 37 16.68 31.26 -12.07
N LEU A 38 15.71 31.35 -11.16
CA LEU A 38 14.51 30.48 -11.06
C LEU A 38 13.47 30.69 -12.18
N GLU A 39 13.84 31.28 -13.31
CA GLU A 39 12.90 31.64 -14.40
C GLU A 39 12.33 30.43 -15.18
N GLY A 40 12.76 29.20 -14.86
CA GLY A 40 12.29 27.97 -15.52
C GLY A 40 11.13 27.22 -14.85
N TYR A 41 10.65 27.64 -13.66
CA TYR A 41 9.66 26.88 -12.88
C TYR A 41 8.21 27.42 -12.96
N SER A 42 7.88 28.21 -13.98
CA SER A 42 6.55 28.85 -14.10
C SER A 42 5.40 27.91 -14.51
N ASN A 43 5.70 26.65 -14.84
CA ASN A 43 4.69 25.68 -15.30
C ASN A 43 4.45 24.56 -14.29
N LEU A 44 4.47 24.87 -12.99
CA LEU A 44 4.04 23.92 -11.96
C LEU A 44 2.51 23.86 -11.94
N THR A 45 1.94 22.78 -12.48
CA THR A 45 0.52 22.47 -12.37
C THR A 45 0.11 22.47 -10.89
N THR A 46 -0.89 23.29 -10.52
CA THR A 46 -1.32 23.32 -9.12
C THR A 46 -2.05 22.02 -8.75
N ILE A 47 -2.09 21.68 -7.46
CA ILE A 47 -2.86 20.52 -6.97
C ILE A 47 -4.34 20.65 -7.36
N ASP A 48 -4.86 21.87 -7.42
CA ASP A 48 -6.25 22.13 -7.80
C ASP A 48 -6.49 21.96 -9.31
N ASP A 49 -5.50 22.26 -10.14
CA ASP A 49 -5.55 21.98 -11.59
C ASP A 49 -5.42 20.48 -11.89
N LEU A 50 -4.59 19.76 -11.11
CA LEU A 50 -4.52 18.30 -11.18
C LEU A 50 -5.85 17.65 -10.77
N LYS A 51 -6.52 18.13 -9.72
CA LYS A 51 -7.85 17.62 -9.31
C LYS A 51 -8.98 17.91 -10.30
N LYS A 52 -8.86 18.97 -11.10
CA LYS A 52 -9.80 19.27 -12.18
C LYS A 52 -9.61 18.37 -13.40
N THR A 53 -8.35 18.02 -13.69
CA THR A 53 -7.98 17.26 -14.90
C THR A 53 -8.01 15.75 -14.65
N ILE A 54 -7.56 15.33 -13.47
CA ILE A 54 -7.63 13.97 -12.97
C ILE A 54 -8.93 13.88 -12.19
N ASN A 55 -9.93 13.18 -12.72
CA ASN A 55 -11.01 12.70 -11.87
C ASN A 55 -10.35 11.74 -10.88
N VAL A 56 -10.07 12.22 -9.67
CA VAL A 56 -9.32 11.48 -8.63
C VAL A 56 -10.07 10.20 -8.21
N ASN A 57 -11.35 10.08 -8.61
CA ASN A 57 -12.19 8.90 -8.44
C ASN A 57 -12.17 7.95 -9.65
N SER A 58 -11.53 8.31 -10.75
CA SER A 58 -11.39 7.46 -11.94
C SER A 58 -9.97 7.57 -12.52
N VAL A 59 -9.01 6.97 -11.83
CA VAL A 59 -7.88 6.37 -12.54
C VAL A 59 -8.49 5.21 -13.34
N ASN A 60 -8.59 5.34 -14.66
CA ASN A 60 -8.91 4.21 -15.54
C ASN A 60 -7.72 3.25 -15.56
N ASN A 61 -7.49 2.61 -14.42
CA ASN A 61 -6.73 1.38 -14.36
C ASN A 61 -7.59 0.37 -15.10
N SER A 62 -7.17 -0.03 -16.30
CA SER A 62 -7.75 -1.15 -17.07
C SER A 62 -7.46 -2.49 -16.38
N LEU A 63 -7.65 -2.54 -15.08
CA LEU A 63 -7.60 -3.75 -14.30
C LEU A 63 -8.86 -4.54 -14.63
N ASP A 64 -8.65 -5.83 -14.87
CA ASP A 64 -9.69 -6.84 -15.06
C ASP A 64 -10.37 -7.23 -13.73
N TYR A 65 -10.07 -6.48 -12.68
CA TYR A 65 -10.67 -6.58 -11.35
C TYR A 65 -10.90 -5.19 -10.73
N THR A 66 -11.72 -5.13 -9.69
CA THR A 66 -11.96 -3.93 -8.88
C THR A 66 -11.52 -4.14 -7.44
N ILE A 67 -11.20 -3.04 -6.75
CA ILE A 67 -10.90 -3.02 -5.31
C ILE A 67 -12.13 -2.45 -4.63
N ALA A 68 -12.75 -3.23 -3.74
CA ALA A 68 -13.93 -2.80 -2.99
C ALA A 68 -13.84 -3.28 -1.55
N GLN A 69 -14.75 -2.82 -0.69
CA GLN A 69 -14.86 -3.32 0.67
C GLN A 69 -15.30 -4.78 0.65
N ALA A 70 -14.58 -5.64 1.37
CA ALA A 70 -14.93 -7.04 1.56
C ALA A 70 -16.14 -7.14 2.51
N PRO A 71 -17.29 -7.65 2.05
CA PRO A 71 -18.52 -7.64 2.84
C PRO A 71 -18.45 -8.57 4.06
N ASP A 72 -17.69 -9.67 3.96
CA ASP A 72 -17.75 -10.79 4.90
C ASP A 72 -16.67 -10.76 6.01
N LEU A 73 -15.69 -9.86 5.95
CA LEU A 73 -14.52 -9.90 6.86
C LEU A 73 -14.65 -9.03 8.12
N GLY A 74 -15.70 -8.21 8.21
CA GLY A 74 -15.84 -7.21 9.26
C GLY A 74 -14.70 -6.17 9.21
N ARG A 75 -14.81 -5.07 9.96
CA ARG A 75 -13.76 -4.02 10.05
C ARG A 75 -13.47 -3.18 8.79
N GLY A 76 -14.18 -3.41 7.68
CA GLY A 76 -14.01 -2.61 6.47
C GLY A 76 -12.73 -2.94 5.70
N GLU A 77 -12.27 -4.19 5.78
CA GLU A 77 -11.19 -4.68 4.92
C GLU A 77 -11.55 -4.53 3.44
N ARG A 78 -10.52 -4.46 2.60
CA ARG A 78 -10.68 -4.39 1.14
C ARG A 78 -10.42 -5.77 0.55
N GLY A 79 -11.05 -6.04 -0.58
CA GLY A 79 -10.83 -7.24 -1.38
C GLY A 79 -10.71 -6.91 -2.86
N LEU A 80 -10.27 -7.89 -3.63
CA LEU A 80 -10.18 -7.83 -5.07
C LEU A 80 -11.33 -8.64 -5.68
N PHE A 81 -12.04 -8.07 -6.65
CA PHE A 81 -13.22 -8.67 -7.25
C PHE A 81 -13.09 -8.73 -8.77
N ALA A 82 -13.34 -9.89 -9.37
CA ALA A 82 -13.24 -10.10 -10.80
C ALA A 82 -14.22 -9.19 -11.57
N LYS A 83 -13.75 -8.53 -12.66
CA LYS A 83 -14.62 -7.79 -13.61
C LYS A 83 -14.90 -8.57 -14.89
N LYS A 84 -14.28 -9.74 -15.03
CA LYS A 84 -14.47 -10.69 -16.12
C LYS A 84 -14.39 -12.11 -15.59
N ASN A 85 -14.69 -13.09 -16.44
CA ASN A 85 -14.40 -14.48 -16.14
C ASN A 85 -12.90 -14.75 -16.28
N TYR A 86 -12.35 -15.54 -15.35
CA TYR A 86 -11.00 -16.09 -15.41
C TYR A 86 -11.09 -17.60 -15.56
N LYS A 87 -10.18 -18.16 -16.34
CA LYS A 87 -9.94 -19.60 -16.40
C LYS A 87 -8.91 -20.01 -15.38
N LYS A 88 -8.95 -21.27 -14.98
CA LYS A 88 -7.86 -21.87 -14.22
C LYS A 88 -6.51 -21.54 -14.89
N ASP A 89 -5.53 -21.19 -14.05
CA ASP A 89 -4.17 -20.78 -14.40
C ASP A 89 -4.03 -19.40 -15.06
N ASP A 90 -5.13 -18.65 -15.24
CA ASP A 90 -5.03 -17.25 -15.67
C ASP A 90 -4.28 -16.41 -14.64
N VAL A 91 -3.38 -15.56 -15.14
CA VAL A 91 -2.71 -14.54 -14.32
C VAL A 91 -3.71 -13.43 -14.00
N ILE A 92 -3.80 -13.10 -12.71
CA ILE A 92 -4.69 -12.04 -12.21
C ILE A 92 -3.90 -10.75 -12.00
N GLU A 93 -2.73 -10.82 -11.38
CA GLU A 93 -1.89 -9.66 -11.06
C GLU A 93 -0.42 -10.06 -10.91
N VAL A 94 0.51 -9.17 -11.25
CA VAL A 94 1.96 -9.35 -11.05
C VAL A 94 2.51 -8.14 -10.31
N CYS A 95 2.83 -8.32 -9.03
CA CYS A 95 3.38 -7.25 -8.21
C CYS A 95 4.90 -7.36 -8.13
N PRO A 96 5.65 -6.29 -8.48
CA PRO A 96 7.02 -6.14 -8.02
C PRO A 96 7.08 -6.27 -6.50
N THR A 97 8.22 -6.70 -5.96
CA THR A 97 8.39 -6.82 -4.50
C THR A 97 9.44 -5.85 -3.98
N LEU A 98 9.24 -5.47 -2.72
CA LEU A 98 10.29 -4.88 -1.91
C LEU A 98 10.76 -5.92 -0.90
N LYS A 99 11.99 -6.41 -1.06
CA LYS A 99 12.63 -7.31 -0.09
C LYS A 99 13.17 -6.52 1.09
N MET A 100 12.81 -6.94 2.31
CA MET A 100 13.21 -6.29 3.55
C MET A 100 13.57 -7.31 4.62
N ASN A 101 14.51 -6.96 5.48
CA ASN A 101 14.81 -7.77 6.66
C ASN A 101 13.66 -7.66 7.67
N SER A 102 13.05 -8.77 8.05
CA SER A 102 11.88 -8.83 8.94
C SER A 102 12.15 -8.23 10.31
N SER A 103 13.39 -8.25 10.81
CA SER A 103 13.77 -7.62 12.08
C SER A 103 13.75 -6.09 12.04
N SER A 104 13.75 -5.49 10.85
CA SER A 104 13.70 -4.03 10.69
C SER A 104 12.29 -3.46 10.86
N VAL A 105 11.27 -4.31 10.90
CA VAL A 105 9.87 -3.91 11.04
C VAL A 105 9.39 -4.35 12.42
N ASP A 106 8.91 -3.40 13.23
CA ASP A 106 8.34 -3.71 14.55
C ASP A 106 7.28 -4.80 14.42
N LYS A 107 7.40 -5.88 15.20
CA LYS A 107 6.50 -7.05 15.18
C LYS A 107 5.02 -6.73 15.37
N ASN A 108 4.71 -5.60 16.01
CA ASN A 108 3.33 -5.14 16.23
C ASN A 108 2.82 -4.24 15.09
N ASN A 109 3.65 -3.99 14.07
CA ASN A 109 3.26 -3.19 12.92
C ASN A 109 2.31 -3.99 12.02
N VAL A 110 1.23 -3.35 11.59
CA VAL A 110 0.25 -3.92 10.66
C VAL A 110 0.88 -4.43 9.36
N LEU A 111 2.04 -3.92 8.94
CA LEU A 111 2.76 -4.40 7.77
C LEU A 111 3.07 -5.91 7.83
N HIS A 112 3.22 -6.50 9.03
CA HIS A 112 3.44 -7.95 9.16
C HIS A 112 2.29 -8.79 8.61
N THR A 113 1.07 -8.24 8.52
CA THR A 113 -0.07 -8.96 7.94
C THR A 113 -0.07 -8.93 6.40
N TYR A 114 0.87 -8.22 5.77
CA TYR A 114 0.97 -8.04 4.33
C TYR A 114 2.25 -8.64 3.72
N PHE A 115 3.11 -9.25 4.53
CA PHE A 115 4.34 -9.84 4.04
C PHE A 115 4.15 -11.23 3.44
N PHE A 116 4.88 -11.46 2.36
CA PHE A 116 5.03 -12.76 1.71
C PHE A 116 6.39 -13.36 2.06
N THR A 117 6.44 -14.69 2.09
CA THR A 117 7.68 -15.43 2.34
C THR A 117 8.51 -15.51 1.06
N PRO A 118 9.82 -15.15 1.08
CA PRO A 118 10.70 -15.33 -0.06
C PRO A 118 10.97 -16.82 -0.35
N ASN A 119 11.49 -17.12 -1.54
CA ASN A 119 11.86 -18.49 -1.91
C ASN A 119 13.01 -19.02 -1.05
N ASN A 120 14.01 -18.17 -0.77
CA ASN A 120 15.07 -18.51 0.18
C ASN A 120 14.62 -18.27 1.62
N LYS A 121 14.15 -19.34 2.28
CA LYS A 121 13.65 -19.28 3.66
C LYS A 121 14.74 -19.28 4.73
N THR A 122 16.02 -19.34 4.36
CA THR A 122 17.14 -19.31 5.32
C THR A 122 17.45 -17.89 5.79
N THR A 123 17.02 -16.88 5.03
CA THR A 123 17.15 -15.47 5.38
C THR A 123 15.97 -15.02 6.23
N ASN A 124 16.20 -14.14 7.21
CA ASN A 124 15.14 -13.47 7.97
C ASN A 124 14.52 -12.31 7.16
N ASP A 125 14.22 -12.57 5.89
CA ASP A 125 13.70 -11.59 4.96
C ASP A 125 12.21 -11.82 4.70
N SER A 126 11.52 -10.75 4.35
CA SER A 126 10.12 -10.72 3.96
C SER A 126 9.96 -9.89 2.70
N LEU A 127 8.93 -10.21 1.92
CA LEU A 127 8.59 -9.52 0.69
C LEU A 127 7.32 -8.70 0.91
N LEU A 128 7.36 -7.42 0.56
CA LEU A 128 6.17 -6.59 0.45
C LEU A 128 5.79 -6.47 -1.02
N ALA A 129 4.55 -6.83 -1.38
CA ALA A 129 4.04 -6.64 -2.73
C ALA A 129 3.81 -5.15 -3.03
N LEU A 130 4.45 -4.63 -4.07
CA LEU A 130 4.24 -3.28 -4.61
C LEU A 130 3.17 -3.33 -5.71
N GLY A 131 1.92 -3.49 -5.28
CA GLY A 131 0.74 -3.59 -6.13
C GLY A 131 -0.44 -4.11 -5.31
N TYR A 132 -1.32 -4.92 -5.90
CA TYR A 132 -2.56 -5.34 -5.24
C TYR A 132 -2.56 -6.80 -4.73
N CYS A 133 -1.51 -7.59 -4.96
CA CYS A 133 -1.43 -8.95 -4.41
C CYS A 133 -1.56 -8.99 -2.87
N GLY A 134 -1.16 -7.93 -2.16
CA GLY A 134 -1.34 -7.84 -0.70
C GLY A 134 -2.79 -7.61 -0.24
N LEU A 135 -3.74 -7.35 -1.15
CA LEU A 135 -5.17 -7.18 -0.83
C LEU A 135 -5.99 -8.45 -1.04
N ILE A 136 -5.35 -9.56 -1.43
CA ILE A 136 -6.07 -10.84 -1.53
C ILE A 136 -6.43 -11.33 -0.13
N ASN A 137 -7.69 -11.73 0.05
CA ASN A 137 -8.17 -12.18 1.36
C ASN A 137 -8.05 -13.69 1.54
N HIS A 138 -8.07 -14.12 2.80
CA HIS A 138 -8.09 -15.54 3.13
C HIS A 138 -9.50 -16.13 3.17
N SER A 139 -9.67 -17.33 2.61
CA SER A 139 -10.82 -18.18 2.91
C SER A 139 -10.50 -19.66 2.71
N ASP A 140 -10.71 -20.48 3.73
CA ASP A 140 -10.54 -21.93 3.62
C ASP A 140 -11.57 -22.59 2.69
N THR A 141 -12.78 -22.03 2.61
CA THR A 141 -13.91 -22.58 1.86
C THR A 141 -14.07 -21.93 0.48
N LYS A 142 -13.82 -20.63 0.35
CA LYS A 142 -14.05 -19.87 -0.89
C LYS A 142 -12.78 -19.72 -1.77
N LYS A 143 -11.61 -20.19 -1.33
CA LYS A 143 -10.34 -20.07 -2.10
C LYS A 143 -10.50 -20.42 -3.58
N ASN A 144 -10.00 -19.54 -4.44
CA ASN A 144 -10.10 -19.64 -5.88
C ASN A 144 -8.84 -19.16 -6.62
N CYS A 145 -7.86 -18.59 -5.92
CA CYS A 145 -6.57 -18.21 -6.48
C CYS A 145 -5.43 -18.48 -5.49
N SER A 146 -4.21 -18.37 -6.00
CA SER A 146 -2.98 -18.54 -5.23
C SER A 146 -1.91 -17.61 -5.81
N TRP A 147 -0.69 -17.69 -5.28
CA TRP A 147 0.43 -16.90 -5.76
C TRP A 147 1.71 -17.73 -5.88
N ILE A 148 2.62 -17.27 -6.71
CA ILE A 148 4.00 -17.75 -6.78
C ILE A 148 4.96 -16.56 -6.64
N VAL A 149 6.14 -16.83 -6.09
CA VAL A 149 7.25 -15.86 -5.99
C VAL A 149 8.27 -16.21 -7.06
N SER A 150 8.73 -15.23 -7.83
CA SER A 150 9.76 -15.45 -8.86
C SER A 150 11.07 -15.96 -8.24
N PRO A 151 11.92 -16.70 -8.98
CA PRO A 151 13.16 -17.27 -8.44
C PRO A 151 14.12 -16.26 -7.80
N ASP A 152 14.09 -15.01 -8.27
CA ASP A 152 14.88 -13.89 -7.77
C ASP A 152 14.17 -13.04 -6.70
N ASP A 153 13.00 -13.49 -6.24
CA ASP A 153 12.10 -12.82 -5.31
C ASP A 153 11.50 -11.49 -5.80
N ASN A 154 11.82 -11.01 -7.01
CA ASN A 154 11.46 -9.67 -7.49
C ASN A 154 9.95 -9.50 -7.80
N TYR A 155 9.22 -10.60 -7.98
CA TYR A 155 7.81 -10.56 -8.35
C TYR A 155 6.99 -11.58 -7.57
N ILE A 156 5.77 -11.18 -7.23
CA ILE A 156 4.68 -12.06 -6.80
C ILE A 156 3.65 -12.09 -7.93
N THR A 157 3.36 -13.28 -8.44
CA THR A 157 2.33 -13.48 -9.47
C THR A 157 1.14 -14.19 -8.85
N MET A 158 -0.01 -13.51 -8.83
CA MET A 158 -1.29 -14.07 -8.41
C MET A 158 -2.01 -14.70 -9.61
N TYR A 159 -2.52 -15.91 -9.44
CA TYR A 159 -3.14 -16.68 -10.52
C TYR A 159 -4.37 -17.45 -10.03
N ALA A 160 -5.31 -17.70 -10.94
CA ALA A 160 -6.52 -18.46 -10.66
C ALA A 160 -6.21 -19.97 -10.51
N THR A 161 -6.74 -20.62 -9.48
CA THR A 161 -6.56 -22.07 -9.24
C THR A 161 -7.73 -22.92 -9.76
N LYS A 162 -8.82 -22.24 -10.13
CA LYS A 162 -10.03 -22.75 -10.78
C LYS A 162 -10.65 -21.63 -11.59
N ASP A 163 -11.67 -21.93 -12.39
CA ASP A 163 -12.46 -20.89 -13.06
C ASP A 163 -13.10 -19.95 -12.03
N ILE A 164 -13.10 -18.65 -12.33
CA ILE A 164 -13.64 -17.57 -11.48
C ILE A 164 -14.60 -16.75 -12.32
N ALA A 165 -15.83 -16.57 -11.85
CA ALA A 165 -16.83 -15.78 -12.54
C ALA A 165 -16.65 -14.28 -12.27
N SER A 166 -17.06 -13.45 -13.23
CA SER A 166 -17.16 -12.00 -13.01
C SER A 166 -18.02 -11.70 -11.77
N GLY A 167 -17.53 -10.82 -10.91
CA GLY A 167 -18.15 -10.42 -9.65
C GLY A 167 -17.69 -11.23 -8.43
N GLU A 168 -17.03 -12.38 -8.61
CA GLU A 168 -16.48 -13.13 -7.48
C GLU A 168 -15.26 -12.43 -6.86
N GLU A 169 -15.13 -12.53 -5.54
CA GLU A 169 -13.94 -12.08 -4.81
C GLU A 169 -12.81 -13.11 -4.93
N PHE A 170 -11.58 -12.63 -5.04
CA PHE A 170 -10.38 -13.46 -5.04
C PHE A 170 -9.99 -13.82 -3.61
N PHE A 171 -9.97 -15.12 -3.32
CA PHE A 171 -9.56 -15.68 -2.04
C PHE A 171 -8.42 -16.68 -2.19
N THR A 172 -7.51 -16.68 -1.22
CA THR A 172 -6.40 -17.63 -1.12
C THR A 172 -6.34 -18.30 0.25
N ASN A 173 -5.39 -19.23 0.41
CA ASN A 173 -4.96 -19.74 1.70
C ASN A 173 -3.67 -19.02 2.13
N TYR A 174 -3.69 -18.27 3.25
CA TYR A 174 -2.48 -17.63 3.79
C TYR A 174 -1.46 -18.63 4.34
N GLY A 175 -1.87 -19.87 4.58
CA GLY A 175 -1.02 -20.94 5.09
C GLY A 175 -0.96 -20.98 6.63
N GLU A 176 -0.54 -22.14 7.14
CA GLU A 176 -0.56 -22.44 8.57
C GLU A 176 0.36 -21.54 9.41
N ASN A 177 1.51 -21.16 8.84
CA ASN A 177 2.50 -20.31 9.52
C ASN A 177 1.92 -18.92 9.86
N TYR A 178 1.09 -18.36 8.98
CA TYR A 178 0.43 -17.08 9.23
C TYR A 178 -0.51 -17.17 10.45
N TRP A 179 -1.33 -18.22 10.51
CA TRP A 179 -2.25 -18.44 11.62
C TRP A 179 -1.52 -18.73 12.94
N ALA A 180 -0.40 -19.44 12.89
CA ALA A 180 0.44 -19.67 14.05
C ALA A 180 1.02 -18.35 14.60
N TYR A 181 1.55 -17.48 13.74
CA TYR A 181 2.12 -16.19 14.13
C TYR A 181 1.08 -15.25 14.77
N ASN A 182 -0.12 -15.15 14.19
CA ASN A 182 -1.15 -14.23 14.70
C ASN A 182 -1.81 -14.72 16.00
N LYS A 183 -1.85 -16.04 16.26
CA LYS A 183 -2.27 -16.57 17.55
C LYS A 183 -1.34 -16.14 18.68
N THR A 184 -0.03 -16.06 18.42
CA THR A 184 0.98 -15.71 19.42
C THR A 184 1.20 -14.21 19.57
N ASN A 185 0.96 -13.42 18.51
CA ASN A 185 1.38 -12.02 18.47
C ASN A 185 0.24 -10.98 18.42
N LYS A 186 -1.03 -11.38 18.68
CA LYS A 186 -2.24 -10.53 18.78
C LYS A 186 -2.04 -9.10 18.24
N VAL A 187 -2.02 -8.97 16.92
CA VAL A 187 -2.02 -7.67 16.23
C VAL A 187 -3.44 -7.10 16.24
#